data_AF-A0A839QQI9-F1
#
_entry.id   AF-A0A839QQI9-F1
#
_cell.length_a   1.000
_cell.length_b   1.000
_cell.length_c   1.000
_cell.angle_alpha   90.00
_cell.angle_beta   90.00
_cell.angle_gamma   90.00
#
_symmetry.space_group_name_H-M   'P 1'
#
loop_
_entity.id
_entity.type
_entity.pdbx_description
1 polymer ?
#
loop_
_entity_poly.entity_id
_entity_poly.type
_entity_poly.pdbx_seq_one_letter_code
_entity_poly.pdbx_strand_id
1 'polypeptide(L)'
;MLGAGFRSDVHNLRRLTEHRGDTPAETLARFRAIINSTTAPSSHTPAYLGEALVHAQDIRRPLGLPRTPGVEALTPVAEFFAGRDFAVPGRTRAKGLRLSATDGPFAAGTGPWLKERPSPS
;
A
#
# COMPACT_ATOMS: atom_id res chain seq x y z
N MET A 1 -6.17 13.84 -11.10
CA MET A 1 -6.07 14.87 -10.03
C MET A 1 -6.19 16.30 -10.57
N LEU A 2 -5.59 16.67 -11.71
CA LEU A 2 -5.98 17.88 -12.44
C LEU A 2 -7.38 17.65 -13.05
N GLY A 3 -8.39 18.33 -12.51
CA GLY A 3 -9.79 18.26 -12.96
C GLY A 3 -10.84 17.91 -11.89
N ALA A 4 -10.44 17.60 -10.64
CA ALA A 4 -11.38 17.21 -9.57
C ALA A 4 -11.42 18.20 -8.38
N GLY A 5 -10.94 19.43 -8.54
CA GLY A 5 -11.01 20.46 -7.50
C GLY A 5 -10.40 20.06 -6.16
N PHE A 6 -9.32 19.27 -6.17
CA PHE A 6 -8.66 18.73 -4.96
C PHE A 6 -9.55 17.85 -4.05
N ARG A 7 -10.69 17.37 -4.57
CA ARG A 7 -11.57 16.40 -3.89
C ARG A 7 -11.17 14.98 -4.24
N SER A 8 -10.24 14.42 -3.47
CA SER A 8 -9.72 13.06 -3.65
C SER A 8 -10.81 12.00 -3.52
N ASP A 9 -11.78 12.22 -2.63
CA ASP A 9 -12.98 11.41 -2.44
C ASP A 9 -13.83 11.33 -3.72
N VAL A 10 -14.12 12.48 -4.35
CA VAL A 10 -14.90 12.54 -5.61
C VAL A 10 -14.13 11.90 -6.77
N HIS A 11 -12.82 12.14 -6.84
CA HIS A 11 -11.97 11.50 -7.85
C HIS A 11 -11.93 9.97 -7.68
N ASN A 12 -11.78 9.49 -6.45
CA ASN A 12 -11.76 8.07 -6.13
C ASN A 12 -13.12 7.42 -6.42
N LEU A 13 -14.23 8.08 -6.03
CA LEU A 13 -15.57 7.60 -6.33
C LEU A 13 -15.81 7.47 -7.83
N ARG A 14 -15.39 8.47 -8.62
CA ARG A 14 -15.50 8.41 -10.07
C ARG A 14 -14.70 7.24 -10.65
N ARG A 15 -13.46 7.03 -10.20
CA ARG A 15 -12.62 5.90 -10.65
C ARG A 15 -13.21 4.55 -10.24
N LEU A 16 -13.80 4.47 -9.04
CA LEU A 16 -14.53 3.29 -8.61
C LEU A 16 -15.73 3.02 -9.53
N THR A 17 -16.54 4.03 -9.84
CA THR A 17 -17.67 3.88 -10.78
C THR A 17 -17.22 3.46 -12.17
N GLU A 18 -16.09 3.98 -12.69
CA GLU A 18 -15.54 3.60 -14.00
C GLU A 18 -15.12 2.12 -14.05
N HIS A 19 -14.63 1.56 -12.94
CA HIS A 19 -14.04 0.21 -12.92
C HIS A 19 -14.91 -0.86 -12.24
N ARG A 20 -15.90 -0.49 -11.43
CA ARG A 20 -16.86 -1.41 -10.81
C ARG A 20 -17.86 -1.91 -11.86
N GLY A 21 -18.15 -3.21 -11.84
CA GLY A 21 -19.26 -3.78 -12.61
C GLY A 21 -20.59 -3.60 -11.90
N ASP A 22 -21.68 -3.88 -12.60
CA ASP A 22 -23.05 -3.86 -12.04
C ASP A 22 -23.27 -5.01 -11.05
N THR A 23 -22.45 -6.06 -11.16
CA THR A 23 -22.43 -7.20 -10.23
C THR A 23 -21.03 -7.46 -9.66
N PRO A 24 -20.91 -8.18 -8.52
CA PRO A 24 -19.61 -8.63 -8.00
C PRO A 24 -18.83 -9.49 -9.00
N ALA A 25 -19.53 -10.36 -9.75
CA ALA A 25 -18.91 -11.22 -10.75
C ALA A 25 -18.31 -10.42 -11.91
N GLU A 26 -19.01 -9.38 -12.36
CA GLU A 26 -18.51 -8.47 -13.38
C GLU A 26 -17.33 -7.63 -12.87
N THR A 27 -17.40 -7.12 -11.64
CA THR A 27 -16.26 -6.42 -11.01
C THR A 27 -15.01 -7.31 -10.97
N LEU A 28 -15.18 -8.58 -10.60
CA LEU A 28 -14.08 -9.56 -10.60
C LEU A 28 -13.56 -9.86 -12.01
N ALA A 29 -14.45 -9.97 -13.01
CA ALA A 29 -14.04 -10.18 -14.40
C ALA A 29 -13.23 -8.99 -14.94
N ARG A 30 -13.66 -7.76 -14.67
CA ARG A 30 -12.93 -6.53 -15.03
C ARG A 30 -11.57 -6.45 -14.34
N PHE A 31 -11.49 -6.80 -13.06
CA PHE A 31 -10.21 -6.89 -12.35
C PHE A 31 -9.27 -7.93 -12.98
N ARG A 32 -9.78 -9.14 -13.29
CA ARG A 32 -9.00 -10.20 -13.95
C ARG A 32 -8.46 -9.78 -15.31
N ALA A 33 -9.20 -8.97 -16.06
CA ALA A 33 -8.77 -8.50 -17.38
C ALA A 33 -7.52 -7.60 -17.34
N ILE A 34 -7.21 -6.97 -16.20
CA ILE A 34 -6.11 -6.00 -16.08
C ILE A 34 -4.89 -6.52 -15.32
N ILE A 35 -4.89 -7.75 -14.79
CA ILE A 35 -3.82 -8.24 -13.90
C ILE A 35 -2.43 -8.30 -14.55
N ASN A 36 -2.38 -8.38 -15.88
CA ASN A 36 -1.14 -8.37 -16.66
C ASN A 36 -0.75 -6.96 -17.15
N SER A 37 -1.50 -5.92 -16.78
CA SER A 37 -1.17 -4.54 -17.16
C SER A 37 0.12 -4.10 -16.47
N THR A 38 1.02 -3.53 -17.25
CA THR A 38 2.27 -2.92 -16.76
C THR A 38 2.21 -1.39 -16.80
N THR A 39 1.05 -0.82 -17.05
CA THR A 39 0.86 0.63 -17.14
C THR A 39 0.95 1.26 -15.75
N ALA A 40 1.99 2.07 -15.53
CA ALA A 40 2.19 2.82 -14.30
C ALA A 40 2.11 4.34 -14.56
N PRO A 41 1.39 5.11 -13.73
CA PRO A 41 1.36 6.57 -13.84
C PRO A 41 2.71 7.26 -13.56
N SER A 42 3.68 6.55 -12.97
CA SER A 42 5.02 7.05 -12.68
C SER A 42 6.04 5.91 -12.63
N SER A 43 7.33 6.24 -12.59
CA SER A 43 8.43 5.26 -12.46
C SER A 43 8.69 4.77 -11.03
N HIS A 44 7.87 5.18 -10.05
CA HIS A 44 8.01 4.76 -8.66
C HIS A 44 7.43 3.36 -8.44
N THR A 45 8.06 2.32 -8.99
CA THR A 45 7.63 0.93 -8.86
C THR A 45 7.33 0.50 -7.41
N PRO A 46 8.15 0.85 -6.40
CA PRO A 46 7.85 0.49 -5.01
C PRO A 46 6.54 1.09 -4.48
N ALA A 47 6.11 2.25 -5.01
CA ALA A 47 4.83 2.85 -4.64
C ALA A 47 3.67 1.95 -5.06
N TYR A 48 3.66 1.49 -6.32
CA TYR A 48 2.60 0.64 -6.85
C TYR A 48 2.64 -0.79 -6.29
N LEU A 49 3.84 -1.31 -6.00
CA LEU A 49 3.98 -2.55 -5.24
C LEU A 49 3.34 -2.40 -3.85
N GLY A 50 3.55 -1.26 -3.19
CA GLY A 50 2.90 -0.91 -1.93
C GLY A 50 1.37 -0.95 -2.02
N GLU A 51 0.78 -0.30 -3.03
CA GLU A 51 -0.68 -0.32 -3.25
C GLU A 51 -1.20 -1.75 -3.41
N ALA A 52 -0.53 -2.59 -4.21
CA ALA A 52 -0.93 -3.98 -4.41
C ALA A 52 -0.79 -4.82 -3.13
N LEU A 53 0.31 -4.67 -2.39
CA LEU A 53 0.54 -5.45 -1.17
C LEU A 53 -0.40 -5.05 -0.03
N VAL A 54 -0.62 -3.75 0.17
CA VAL A 54 -1.51 -3.22 1.22
C VAL A 54 -2.96 -3.57 0.92
N HIS A 55 -3.46 -3.22 -0.28
CA HIS A 55 -4.88 -3.41 -0.59
C HIS A 55 -5.28 -4.88 -0.78
N ALA A 56 -4.33 -5.75 -1.12
CA ALA A 56 -4.64 -7.16 -1.13
C ALA A 56 -4.87 -7.72 0.29
N GLN A 57 -4.37 -7.08 1.35
CA GLN A 57 -4.70 -7.45 2.75
C GLN A 57 -6.13 -7.03 3.12
N ASP A 58 -6.60 -5.89 2.61
CA ASP A 58 -7.99 -5.42 2.82
C ASP A 58 -9.02 -6.43 2.29
N ILE A 59 -8.64 -7.21 1.27
CA ILE A 59 -9.46 -8.30 0.71
C ILE A 59 -9.21 -9.63 1.44
N ARG A 60 -7.94 -9.99 1.65
CA ARG A 60 -7.57 -11.32 2.18
C ARG A 60 -7.98 -11.54 3.63
N ARG A 61 -7.79 -10.53 4.48
CA ARG A 61 -8.10 -10.63 5.92
C ARG A 61 -9.57 -10.95 6.19
N PRO A 62 -10.55 -10.21 5.66
CA PRO A 62 -11.97 -10.52 5.90
C PRO A 62 -12.41 -11.86 5.28
N LEU A 63 -11.68 -12.37 4.30
CA LEU A 63 -11.95 -13.67 3.68
C LEU A 63 -11.22 -14.84 4.37
N GLY A 64 -10.42 -14.59 5.41
CA GLY A 64 -9.64 -15.64 6.08
C GLY A 64 -8.56 -16.27 5.19
N LEU A 65 -7.99 -15.50 4.25
CA LEU A 65 -6.96 -15.95 3.29
C LEU A 65 -5.59 -15.35 3.62
N PRO A 66 -4.97 -15.69 4.77
CA PRO A 66 -3.72 -15.06 5.18
C PRO A 66 -2.61 -15.30 4.16
N ARG A 67 -1.90 -14.23 3.81
CA ARG A 67 -0.69 -14.29 3.00
C ARG A 67 0.31 -13.30 3.53
N THR A 68 1.48 -13.80 3.91
CA THR A 68 2.65 -12.99 4.23
C THR A 68 3.42 -12.72 2.94
N PRO A 69 3.55 -11.46 2.48
CA PRO A 69 4.43 -11.13 1.37
C PRO A 69 5.90 -11.42 1.74
N GLY A 70 6.71 -11.78 0.74
CA GLY A 70 8.13 -12.01 0.97
C GLY A 70 8.87 -10.74 1.37
N VAL A 71 9.92 -10.88 2.19
CA VAL A 71 10.78 -9.78 2.66
C VAL A 71 11.39 -8.99 1.50
N GLU A 72 11.69 -9.68 0.40
CA GLU A 72 12.17 -9.09 -0.87
C GLU A 72 11.22 -8.05 -1.47
N ALA A 73 9.91 -8.24 -1.31
CA ALA A 73 8.89 -7.30 -1.78
C ALA A 73 8.59 -6.24 -0.72
N LEU A 74 8.64 -6.60 0.57
CA LEU A 74 8.34 -5.69 1.68
C LEU A 74 9.43 -4.64 1.89
N THR A 75 10.71 -5.00 1.72
CA THR A 75 11.86 -4.11 1.95
C THR A 75 11.77 -2.82 1.11
N PRO A 76 11.69 -2.87 -0.24
CA PRO A 76 11.64 -1.66 -1.05
C PRO A 76 10.37 -0.82 -0.81
N VAL A 77 9.24 -1.46 -0.44
CA VAL A 77 8.01 -0.77 -0.07
C VAL A 77 8.16 -0.01 1.24
N ALA A 78 8.76 -0.65 2.26
CA ALA A 78 9.02 -0.05 3.55
C ALA A 78 9.99 1.14 3.44
N GLU A 79 11.05 1.00 2.65
CA GLU A 79 12.00 2.09 2.34
C GLU A 79 11.29 3.28 1.68
N PHE A 80 10.44 3.01 0.69
CA PHE A 80 9.71 4.05 -0.03
C PHE A 80 8.75 4.82 0.89
N PHE A 81 7.96 4.13 1.72
CA PHE A 81 7.02 4.76 2.65
C PHE A 81 7.73 5.49 3.80
N ALA A 82 8.84 4.98 4.32
CA ALA A 82 9.60 5.68 5.35
C ALA A 82 10.33 6.92 4.80
N GLY A 83 10.76 6.87 3.53
CA GLY A 83 11.49 7.95 2.88
C GLY A 83 10.61 9.06 2.30
N ARG A 84 9.30 8.81 2.09
CA ARG A 84 8.43 9.73 1.36
C ARG A 84 7.00 9.82 1.89
N ASP A 85 6.41 10.99 1.81
CA ASP A 85 4.96 11.15 1.85
C ASP A 85 4.42 10.98 0.44
N PHE A 86 3.49 10.03 0.26
CA PHE A 86 2.86 9.69 -1.02
C PHE A 86 1.34 9.67 -0.84
N ALA A 87 0.69 8.51 -0.96
CA ALA A 87 -0.72 8.33 -0.64
C ALA A 87 -0.98 8.43 0.88
N VAL A 88 0.04 8.15 1.69
CA VAL A 88 0.03 8.26 3.14
C VAL A 88 1.23 9.09 3.63
N PRO A 89 1.12 9.75 4.80
CA PRO A 89 2.21 10.57 5.36
C PRO A 89 3.29 9.69 6.04
N GLY A 90 3.88 8.76 5.29
CA GLY A 90 4.81 7.75 5.81
C GLY A 90 6.10 8.36 6.37
N ARG A 91 6.76 9.26 5.62
CA ARG A 91 7.94 9.99 6.09
C ARG A 91 7.61 10.85 7.30
N THR A 92 6.49 11.56 7.24
CA THR A 92 6.03 12.40 8.35
C THR A 92 5.82 11.57 9.61
N ARG A 93 5.23 10.36 9.50
CA ARG A 93 5.05 9.43 10.64
C ARG A 93 6.36 8.82 11.13
N ALA A 94 7.32 8.56 10.25
CA ALA A 94 8.62 8.00 10.61
C ALA A 94 9.58 9.04 11.22
N LYS A 95 9.27 10.34 11.12
CA LYS A 95 10.13 11.42 11.60
C LYS A 95 10.44 11.28 13.09
N GLY A 96 11.72 11.29 13.43
CA GLY A 96 12.20 11.20 14.81
C GLY A 96 12.24 9.77 15.39
N LEU A 97 11.85 8.76 14.60
CA LEU A 97 11.90 7.36 14.99
C LEU A 97 13.11 6.65 14.39
N ARG A 98 13.46 5.49 14.95
CA ARG A 98 14.27 4.46 14.26
C ARG A 98 13.42 3.22 14.09
N LEU A 99 13.15 2.89 12.83
CA LEU A 99 12.38 1.72 12.40
C LEU A 99 13.36 0.65 11.94
N SER A 100 13.17 -0.59 12.38
CA SER A 100 13.95 -1.75 11.95
C SER A 100 13.01 -2.93 11.80
N ALA A 101 13.07 -3.62 10.67
CA ALA A 101 12.44 -4.92 10.54
C ALA A 101 13.13 -5.93 11.48
N THR A 102 12.37 -6.92 11.94
CA THR A 102 12.89 -8.02 12.78
C THR A 102 13.14 -9.29 11.97
N ASP A 103 12.60 -9.33 10.76
CA ASP A 103 12.55 -10.45 9.82
C ASP A 103 13.26 -10.13 8.51
N GLY A 104 13.91 -8.98 8.40
CA GLY A 104 14.51 -8.52 7.16
C GLY A 104 15.49 -7.35 7.32
N PRO A 105 16.08 -6.89 6.21
CA PRO A 105 17.16 -5.91 6.22
C PRO A 105 16.69 -4.44 6.36
N PHE A 106 15.37 -4.19 6.29
CA PHE A 106 14.84 -2.84 6.33
C PHE A 106 15.22 -2.11 7.63
N ALA A 107 15.81 -0.93 7.49
CA ALA A 107 16.01 0.02 8.57
C ALA A 107 15.84 1.45 8.05
N ALA A 108 15.22 2.33 8.85
CA ALA A 108 15.04 3.73 8.52
C ALA A 108 15.11 4.64 9.75
N GLY A 109 15.66 5.84 9.57
CA GLY A 109 15.76 6.86 10.61
C GLY A 109 16.91 6.62 11.59
N THR A 110 17.18 7.65 12.40
CA THR A 110 18.30 7.72 13.35
C THR A 110 17.83 8.05 14.77
N GLY A 111 16.52 7.99 15.02
CA GLY A 111 15.93 8.25 16.34
C GLY A 111 16.23 7.16 17.38
N PRO A 112 15.76 7.33 18.62
CA PRO A 112 15.84 6.28 19.63
C PRO A 112 15.05 5.04 19.21
N TRP A 113 15.56 3.86 19.57
CA TRP A 113 14.91 2.58 19.27
C TRP A 113 13.63 2.43 20.10
N LEU A 114 12.48 2.32 19.44
CA LEU A 114 11.22 1.93 20.09
C LEU A 114 10.97 0.45 19.80
N LYS A 115 11.09 -0.41 20.81
CA LYS A 115 10.49 -1.76 20.74
C LYS A 115 9.00 -1.62 21.02
N GLU A 116 8.19 -2.20 20.15
CA GLU A 116 6.77 -2.40 20.43
C GLU A 116 6.65 -3.19 21.75
N ARG A 117 5.79 -2.70 22.67
CA ARG A 117 5.51 -3.42 23.90
C ARG A 117 4.74 -4.69 23.49
N PRO A 118 5.14 -5.90 23.90
CA PRO A 118 4.38 -7.09 23.56
C PRO A 118 2.94 -6.93 24.06
N SER A 119 1.98 -7.35 23.23
CA SER A 119 0.58 -7.44 23.65
C SER A 119 0.50 -8.33 24.89
N PRO A 120 -0.22 -7.94 25.95
CA PRO A 120 -0.42 -8.82 27.09
C PRO A 120 -1.13 -10.09 26.61
N SER A 121 -0.61 -11.23 27.04
CA SER A 121 -1.17 -12.57 26.90
C SER A 121 -2.52 -12.69 27.60
#